data_AF-A0A0X7BAH9-F1
#
_entry.id   AF-A0A0X7BAH9-F1
#
_cell.length_a   1.000
_cell.length_b   1.000
_cell.length_c   1.000
_cell.angle_alpha   90.00
_cell.angle_beta   90.00
_cell.angle_gamma   90.00
#
_symmetry.space_group_name_H-M   'P 1'
#
loop_
_entity.id
_entity.type
_entity.pdbx_description
1 polymer ?
#
loop_
_entity_poly.entity_id
_entity_poly.type
_entity_poly.pdbx_seq_one_letter_code
_entity_poly.pdbx_strand_id
1 'polypeptide(L)'
;MKLHYKFILLSFIACTLSCGNSKKDKIILTKPAKAEVAELQIIVDSSTVSRFYQAYPKLSTFQKEVQHLYKTQGSKQLWLDNKGIVEFGNTLFNKYRDIESEGLPKDFPYNDSLTAIFERASKDRLTKASTDLLISNLYFYYGQKVYSGVDSKTTTSLEWLLPRKKLNYTSFSDSIFKQKTVQFDDKNKMFSQYYKLRDVLHKYKKIEASGGWKSIEVNEGFKSFKVGDSSEAIAQIRERLFTTGELKENTQSAVCDSVLIAAVKDYQIHHGNAAKNTILPQHIAEMNVPVADRIKTIIVNMERCRWIDPNLEKDKEYLEVNIPEFKLYLIRDGKIAFSSSVVVGKAMTQTVIFSGMMQYIVFSPYWNIPQSIVKSEIKPGMERDKNYLAKKNLEWNNGQVRQLPGRNNSLGLVKFLFPNSNNIYLHDTPSKSLFDREKRAFSHGCVRVQKPRELAIELMRNDSKWTPEKIDSAMHAGKEKWYTLQKKIPVYIGYFTAWVDKEGQMNFYKDVYDRDDRLAKLLYNEEK
;
A
#
# COMPACT_ATOMS: atom_id res chain seq x y z
N MET A 1 49.46 22.12 -9.68
CA MET A 1 50.43 22.47 -10.73
C MET A 1 49.70 22.48 -12.06
N LYS A 2 49.85 23.56 -12.83
CA LYS A 2 49.06 23.95 -14.03
C LYS A 2 49.13 22.88 -15.15
N LEU A 3 48.13 22.73 -16.01
CA LEU A 3 48.06 23.48 -17.28
C LEU A 3 46.62 23.62 -17.82
N HIS A 4 46.29 24.81 -18.30
CA HIS A 4 45.08 25.18 -19.05
C HIS A 4 45.37 25.19 -20.56
N TYR A 5 44.40 24.76 -21.36
CA TYR A 5 44.31 25.11 -22.79
C TYR A 5 43.35 26.30 -22.95
N LYS A 6 43.77 27.32 -23.71
CA LYS A 6 42.91 28.42 -24.19
C LYS A 6 42.48 28.17 -25.63
N PHE A 7 41.19 28.44 -25.83
CA PHE A 7 40.48 28.68 -27.09
C PHE A 7 41.19 29.67 -28.02
N ILE A 8 40.87 29.63 -29.32
CA ILE A 8 40.33 30.77 -30.07
C ILE A 8 39.63 30.28 -31.36
N LEU A 9 38.45 30.86 -31.55
CA LEU A 9 37.50 30.81 -32.66
C LEU A 9 38.03 31.64 -33.85
N LEU A 10 37.73 31.33 -35.12
CA LEU A 10 37.38 32.37 -36.11
C LEU A 10 36.77 31.82 -37.43
N SER A 11 35.57 32.35 -37.69
CA SER A 11 34.82 32.67 -38.92
C SER A 11 35.30 32.30 -40.35
N PHE A 12 34.28 31.89 -41.12
CA PHE A 12 34.06 31.89 -42.57
C PHE A 12 34.66 33.04 -43.41
N ILE A 13 35.04 32.74 -44.67
CA ILE A 13 34.80 33.50 -45.92
C ILE A 13 35.01 32.55 -47.14
N ALA A 14 34.29 32.80 -48.24
CA ALA A 14 33.97 31.91 -49.35
C ALA A 14 34.81 32.08 -50.65
N CYS A 15 34.63 31.12 -51.58
CA CYS A 15 34.92 31.13 -53.04
C CYS A 15 36.41 31.10 -53.47
N THR A 16 36.91 30.44 -54.53
CA THR A 16 36.37 29.75 -55.74
C THR A 16 37.52 29.00 -56.47
N LEU A 17 37.15 27.99 -57.31
CA LEU A 17 37.79 27.49 -58.55
C LEU A 17 39.13 26.70 -58.53
N SER A 18 39.07 25.44 -59.02
CA SER A 18 39.59 24.99 -60.34
C SER A 18 40.29 23.61 -60.33
N CYS A 19 40.18 22.92 -61.47
CA CYS A 19 40.38 21.49 -61.76
C CYS A 19 41.83 20.95 -61.71
N GLY A 20 41.94 19.62 -61.58
CA GLY A 20 43.15 18.85 -61.93
C GLY A 20 43.04 17.36 -61.62
N ASN A 21 42.63 16.56 -62.60
CA ASN A 21 42.29 15.13 -62.49
C ASN A 21 43.54 14.23 -62.65
N SER A 22 43.75 13.22 -61.78
CA SER A 22 44.59 12.05 -62.12
C SER A 22 44.02 10.77 -61.51
N LYS A 23 43.78 9.78 -62.38
CA LYS A 23 43.19 8.47 -62.08
C LYS A 23 44.24 7.55 -61.43
N LYS A 24 43.83 6.82 -60.38
CA LYS A 24 44.47 5.58 -59.93
C LYS A 24 43.41 4.50 -59.74
N ASP A 25 43.64 3.35 -60.36
CA ASP A 25 42.84 2.14 -60.23
C ASP A 25 42.84 1.62 -58.79
N LYS A 26 41.66 1.29 -58.27
CA LYS A 26 41.48 0.56 -57.00
C LYS A 26 40.87 -0.81 -57.29
N ILE A 27 41.62 -1.84 -56.92
CA ILE A 27 41.19 -3.23 -56.80
C ILE A 27 39.97 -3.28 -55.87
N ILE A 28 38.85 -3.79 -56.37
CA ILE A 28 37.61 -4.00 -55.60
C ILE A 28 37.75 -5.32 -54.85
N LEU A 29 38.02 -5.24 -53.55
CA LEU A 29 37.74 -6.33 -52.60
C LEU A 29 36.26 -6.26 -52.25
N THR A 30 35.43 -7.13 -52.83
CA THR A 30 34.04 -7.32 -52.43
C THR A 30 34.00 -7.93 -51.03
N LYS A 31 33.50 -7.16 -50.05
CA LYS A 31 33.06 -7.70 -48.75
C LYS A 31 31.95 -8.74 -49.02
N PRO A 32 31.95 -9.91 -48.35
CA PRO A 32 30.84 -10.84 -48.49
C PRO A 32 29.58 -10.17 -47.91
N ALA A 33 28.51 -10.17 -48.69
CA ALA A 33 27.20 -9.70 -48.24
C ALA A 33 26.80 -10.51 -47.00
N LYS A 34 26.47 -9.83 -45.90
CA LYS A 34 25.74 -10.46 -44.80
C LYS A 34 24.41 -10.94 -45.38
N ALA A 35 24.23 -12.26 -45.48
CA ALA A 35 22.93 -12.82 -45.81
C ALA A 35 21.91 -12.32 -44.78
N GLU A 36 20.95 -11.51 -45.22
CA GLU A 36 19.77 -11.17 -44.41
C GLU A 36 19.00 -12.46 -44.17
N VAL A 37 19.01 -12.93 -42.92
CA VAL A 37 18.21 -14.09 -42.52
C VAL A 37 16.74 -13.68 -42.64
N ALA A 38 15.99 -14.32 -43.54
CA ALA A 38 14.57 -14.05 -43.77
C ALA A 38 13.81 -14.04 -42.43
N GLU A 39 13.03 -12.97 -42.17
CA GLU A 39 12.27 -12.84 -40.94
C GLU A 39 11.28 -13.99 -40.75
N LEU A 40 11.18 -14.49 -39.52
CA LEU A 40 10.14 -15.45 -39.13
C LEU A 40 8.75 -14.89 -39.49
N GLN A 41 7.89 -15.68 -40.13
CA GLN A 41 6.52 -15.28 -40.46
C GLN A 41 5.54 -16.35 -39.96
N ILE A 42 5.19 -16.30 -38.68
CA ILE A 42 4.14 -17.15 -38.11
C ILE A 42 2.85 -16.34 -38.11
N ILE A 43 1.80 -16.89 -38.72
CA ILE A 43 0.48 -16.29 -38.72
C ILE A 43 -0.25 -16.72 -37.43
N VAL A 44 -0.68 -15.73 -36.66
CA VAL A 44 -1.47 -15.89 -35.43
C VAL A 44 -2.80 -15.14 -35.62
N ASP A 45 -3.65 -15.70 -36.47
CA ASP A 45 -4.97 -15.17 -36.80
C ASP A 45 -6.05 -15.58 -35.78
N SER A 46 -7.26 -15.02 -35.92
CA SER A 46 -8.40 -15.34 -35.05
C SER A 46 -8.74 -16.83 -34.99
N SER A 47 -8.50 -17.59 -36.07
CA SER A 47 -8.73 -19.03 -36.12
C SER A 47 -7.72 -19.79 -35.25
N THR A 48 -6.44 -19.39 -35.30
CA THR A 48 -5.35 -19.95 -34.50
C THR A 48 -5.55 -19.64 -33.03
N VAL A 49 -5.93 -18.40 -32.70
CA VAL A 49 -6.25 -18.02 -31.32
C VAL A 49 -7.42 -18.85 -30.79
N SER A 50 -8.48 -19.02 -31.56
CA SER A 50 -9.65 -19.82 -31.14
C SER A 50 -9.29 -21.28 -30.89
N ARG A 51 -8.51 -21.91 -31.79
CA ARG A 51 -8.02 -23.29 -31.62
C ARG A 51 -7.12 -23.44 -30.39
N PHE A 52 -6.30 -22.43 -30.08
CA PHE A 52 -5.49 -22.44 -28.86
C PHE A 52 -6.37 -22.49 -27.60
N TYR A 53 -7.39 -21.64 -27.48
CA TYR A 53 -8.24 -21.64 -26.29
C TYR A 53 -9.13 -22.89 -26.14
N GLN A 54 -9.41 -23.60 -27.23
CA GLN A 54 -10.02 -24.93 -27.15
C GLN A 54 -9.07 -25.95 -26.50
N ALA A 55 -7.78 -25.90 -26.80
CA ALA A 55 -6.77 -26.76 -26.19
C ALA A 55 -6.36 -26.32 -24.77
N TYR A 56 -6.47 -25.02 -24.47
CA TYR A 56 -6.07 -24.41 -23.20
C TYR A 56 -7.25 -23.68 -22.50
N PRO A 57 -8.35 -24.37 -22.17
CA PRO A 57 -9.57 -23.72 -21.68
C PRO A 57 -9.39 -22.95 -20.37
N LYS A 58 -8.43 -23.33 -19.51
CA LYS A 58 -8.13 -22.61 -18.25
C LYS A 58 -7.57 -21.20 -18.47
N LEU A 59 -7.12 -20.87 -19.68
CA LEU A 59 -6.62 -19.54 -20.04
C LEU A 59 -7.69 -18.63 -20.68
N SER A 60 -8.92 -19.13 -20.87
CA SER A 60 -10.00 -18.40 -21.54
C SER A 60 -10.32 -17.02 -20.96
N THR A 61 -9.98 -16.78 -19.69
CA THR A 61 -10.11 -15.45 -19.07
C THR A 61 -9.32 -14.34 -19.77
N PHE A 62 -8.27 -14.67 -20.52
CA PHE A 62 -7.43 -13.72 -21.26
C PHE A 62 -7.72 -13.69 -22.76
N GLN A 63 -8.71 -14.46 -23.23
CA GLN A 63 -8.94 -14.68 -24.65
C GLN A 63 -9.22 -13.38 -25.40
N LYS A 64 -10.04 -12.50 -24.83
CA LYS A 64 -10.43 -11.24 -25.49
C LYS A 64 -9.23 -10.30 -25.65
N GLU A 65 -8.41 -10.20 -24.61
CA GLU A 65 -7.20 -9.39 -24.56
C GLU A 65 -6.16 -9.90 -25.56
N VAL A 66 -5.91 -11.20 -25.60
CA VAL A 66 -4.99 -11.83 -26.56
C VAL A 66 -5.50 -11.68 -27.99
N GLN A 67 -6.79 -11.91 -28.25
CA GLN A 67 -7.38 -11.70 -29.59
C GLN A 67 -7.21 -10.25 -30.05
N HIS A 68 -7.46 -9.28 -29.17
CA HIS A 68 -7.27 -7.87 -29.48
C HIS A 68 -5.80 -7.53 -29.75
N LEU A 69 -4.88 -8.08 -28.96
CA LEU A 69 -3.44 -7.89 -29.13
C LEU A 69 -2.95 -8.35 -30.52
N TYR A 70 -3.26 -9.58 -30.94
CA TYR A 70 -2.82 -10.05 -32.25
C TYR A 70 -3.55 -9.36 -33.41
N LYS A 71 -4.83 -8.99 -33.24
CA LYS A 71 -5.55 -8.20 -34.24
C LYS A 71 -4.88 -6.84 -34.47
N THR A 72 -4.45 -6.16 -33.41
CA THR A 72 -3.81 -4.84 -33.49
C THR A 72 -2.37 -4.90 -34.00
N GLN A 73 -1.65 -6.00 -33.76
CA GLN A 73 -0.26 -6.20 -34.21
C GLN A 73 -0.15 -6.92 -35.58
N GLY A 74 -1.24 -6.98 -36.36
CA GLY A 74 -1.21 -7.52 -37.73
C GLY A 74 -1.17 -9.06 -37.83
N SER A 75 -1.61 -9.77 -36.79
CA SER A 75 -1.72 -11.25 -36.74
C SER A 75 -0.40 -11.98 -36.99
N LYS A 76 0.72 -11.39 -36.56
CA LYS A 76 2.07 -11.99 -36.60
C LYS A 76 2.55 -12.35 -35.19
N GLN A 77 3.56 -13.20 -35.10
CA GLN A 77 4.17 -13.54 -33.81
C GLN A 77 4.78 -12.33 -33.11
N LEU A 78 4.77 -12.35 -31.78
CA LEU A 78 5.23 -11.26 -30.92
C LEU A 78 6.43 -11.65 -30.06
N TRP A 79 6.55 -12.92 -29.69
CA TRP A 79 7.50 -13.41 -28.69
C TRP A 79 8.59 -14.27 -29.28
N LEU A 80 8.48 -14.62 -30.56
CA LEU A 80 9.42 -15.48 -31.28
C LEU A 80 10.08 -14.74 -32.45
N ASP A 81 11.38 -14.95 -32.61
CA ASP A 81 12.16 -14.57 -33.78
C ASP A 81 12.96 -15.77 -34.33
N ASN A 82 13.83 -15.54 -35.31
CA ASN A 82 14.67 -16.57 -35.92
C ASN A 82 15.65 -17.25 -34.93
N LYS A 83 15.92 -16.63 -33.78
CA LYS A 83 16.81 -17.12 -32.73
C LYS A 83 16.04 -17.80 -31.59
N GLY A 84 14.71 -17.74 -31.59
CA GLY A 84 13.85 -18.33 -30.56
C GLY A 84 13.04 -17.27 -29.82
N ILE A 85 12.89 -17.43 -28.50
CA ILE A 85 12.13 -16.48 -27.69
C ILE A 85 12.93 -15.19 -27.50
N VAL A 86 12.29 -14.05 -27.77
CA VAL A 86 12.91 -12.73 -27.60
C VAL A 86 13.28 -12.43 -26.14
N GLU A 87 14.24 -11.54 -25.92
CA GLU A 87 14.75 -11.19 -24.58
C GLU A 87 13.64 -10.79 -23.59
N PHE A 88 12.64 -10.04 -24.08
CA PHE A 88 11.51 -9.63 -23.28
C PHE A 88 10.67 -10.82 -22.76
N GLY A 89 10.46 -11.84 -23.60
CA GLY A 89 9.78 -13.08 -23.18
C GLY A 89 10.54 -13.82 -22.09
N ASN A 90 11.88 -13.90 -22.22
CA ASN A 90 12.74 -14.49 -21.18
C ASN A 90 12.70 -13.68 -19.86
N THR A 91 12.70 -12.35 -19.97
CA THR A 91 12.60 -11.45 -18.79
C THR A 91 11.26 -11.64 -18.07
N LEU A 92 10.16 -11.71 -18.81
CA LEU A 92 8.84 -11.97 -18.25
C LEU A 92 8.77 -13.33 -17.55
N PHE A 93 9.30 -14.39 -18.17
CA PHE A 93 9.35 -15.71 -17.56
C PHE A 93 10.22 -15.74 -16.30
N ASN A 94 11.35 -15.05 -16.29
CA ASN A 94 12.19 -14.92 -15.09
C ASN A 94 11.45 -14.19 -13.96
N LYS A 95 10.73 -13.11 -14.24
CA LYS A 95 9.87 -12.43 -13.27
C LYS A 95 8.77 -13.34 -12.75
N TYR A 96 8.13 -14.13 -13.62
CA TYR A 96 7.13 -15.12 -13.20
C TYR A 96 7.72 -16.26 -12.37
N ARG A 97 8.93 -16.73 -12.69
CA ARG A 97 9.63 -17.75 -11.91
C ARG A 97 9.88 -17.29 -10.47
N ASP A 98 10.08 -15.99 -10.29
CA ASP A 98 10.25 -15.32 -9.01
C ASP A 98 8.96 -14.65 -8.50
N ILE A 99 7.77 -15.03 -8.99
CA ILE A 99 6.51 -14.32 -8.64
C ILE A 99 6.18 -14.37 -7.13
N GLU A 100 6.72 -15.35 -6.41
CA GLU A 100 6.61 -15.44 -4.96
C GLU A 100 7.33 -14.29 -4.24
N SER A 101 8.32 -13.67 -4.88
CA SER A 101 8.99 -12.46 -4.38
C SER A 101 8.05 -11.24 -4.39
N GLU A 102 7.03 -11.28 -5.25
CA GLU A 102 5.91 -10.35 -5.26
C GLU A 102 4.79 -10.77 -4.28
N GLY A 103 4.97 -11.85 -3.51
CA GLY A 103 4.00 -12.32 -2.52
C GLY A 103 2.80 -13.08 -3.11
N LEU A 104 2.96 -13.66 -4.30
CA LEU A 104 1.88 -14.35 -5.00
C LEU A 104 2.24 -15.82 -5.28
N PRO A 105 1.26 -16.74 -5.28
CA PRO A 105 1.51 -18.13 -5.60
C PRO A 105 1.85 -18.30 -7.09
N LYS A 106 2.66 -19.31 -7.40
CA LYS A 106 3.02 -19.68 -8.77
C LYS A 106 1.92 -20.57 -9.39
N ASP A 107 0.75 -19.97 -9.63
CA ASP A 107 -0.48 -20.68 -10.03
C ASP A 107 -0.87 -20.53 -11.52
N PHE A 108 0.07 -20.18 -12.40
CA PHE A 108 -0.22 -20.05 -13.84
C PHE A 108 -0.74 -21.38 -14.41
N PRO A 109 -1.93 -21.40 -15.06
CA PRO A 109 -2.42 -22.61 -15.70
C PRO A 109 -1.43 -23.12 -16.74
N TYR A 110 -1.19 -24.43 -16.75
CA TYR A 110 -0.22 -25.08 -17.67
C TYR A 110 1.24 -24.65 -17.44
N ASN A 111 1.61 -24.40 -16.18
CA ASN A 111 2.97 -24.01 -15.77
C ASN A 111 4.06 -24.96 -16.31
N ASP A 112 3.81 -26.26 -16.36
CA ASP A 112 4.80 -27.23 -16.85
C ASP A 112 5.07 -27.04 -18.35
N SER A 113 4.02 -26.82 -19.14
CA SER A 113 4.13 -26.50 -20.57
C SER A 113 4.85 -25.18 -20.79
N LEU A 114 4.55 -24.16 -19.96
CA LEU A 114 5.24 -22.88 -20.00
C LEU A 114 6.73 -23.05 -19.68
N THR A 115 7.06 -23.79 -18.63
CA THR A 115 8.44 -24.02 -18.18
C THR A 115 9.25 -24.76 -19.25
N ALA A 116 8.67 -25.80 -19.86
CA ALA A 116 9.30 -26.57 -20.93
C ALA A 116 9.69 -25.73 -22.16
N ILE A 117 8.89 -24.70 -22.50
CA ILE A 117 9.19 -23.77 -23.59
C ILE A 117 10.52 -23.02 -23.35
N PHE A 118 10.74 -22.55 -22.12
CA PHE A 118 11.91 -21.74 -21.77
C PHE A 118 13.15 -22.61 -21.46
N GLU A 119 12.96 -23.78 -20.85
CA GLU A 119 14.05 -24.67 -20.45
C GLU A 119 14.49 -25.65 -21.55
N ARG A 120 13.82 -25.63 -22.72
CA ARG A 120 14.11 -26.50 -23.88
C ARG A 120 14.02 -28.00 -23.58
N ALA A 121 13.25 -28.40 -22.55
CA ALA A 121 12.98 -29.79 -22.22
C ALA A 121 12.10 -30.46 -23.30
N SER A 122 12.52 -31.63 -23.81
CA SER A 122 12.20 -32.07 -25.18
C SER A 122 11.04 -33.05 -25.37
N LYS A 123 10.14 -33.28 -24.40
CA LYS A 123 9.18 -34.38 -24.55
C LYS A 123 7.93 -34.06 -25.38
N ASP A 124 7.41 -32.83 -25.35
CA ASP A 124 6.30 -32.39 -26.22
C ASP A 124 6.48 -30.91 -26.59
N ARG A 125 7.03 -30.63 -27.78
CA ARG A 125 7.24 -29.25 -28.23
C ARG A 125 5.94 -28.66 -28.77
N LEU A 126 5.48 -27.60 -28.12
CA LEU A 126 4.38 -26.78 -28.62
C LEU A 126 4.68 -26.25 -30.02
N THR A 127 3.62 -26.05 -30.81
CA THR A 127 3.77 -25.33 -32.08
C THR A 127 4.30 -23.92 -31.79
N LYS A 128 4.99 -23.31 -32.76
CA LYS A 128 5.49 -21.94 -32.58
C LYS A 128 4.35 -20.95 -32.30
N ALA A 129 3.20 -21.11 -32.95
CA ALA A 129 2.02 -20.27 -32.67
C ALA A 129 1.46 -20.49 -31.25
N SER A 130 1.35 -21.75 -30.80
CA SER A 130 0.91 -22.04 -29.42
C SER A 130 1.89 -21.53 -28.37
N THR A 131 3.20 -21.57 -28.67
CA THR A 131 4.25 -20.99 -27.82
C THR A 131 4.05 -19.48 -27.68
N ASP A 132 3.86 -18.78 -28.80
CA ASP A 132 3.64 -17.33 -28.83
C ASP A 132 2.37 -16.92 -28.05
N LEU A 133 1.29 -17.69 -28.20
CA LEU A 133 0.04 -17.48 -27.48
C LEU A 133 0.15 -17.80 -25.98
N LEU A 134 0.92 -18.80 -25.58
CA LEU A 134 1.13 -19.11 -24.17
C LEU A 134 1.93 -18.01 -23.46
N ILE A 135 2.96 -17.46 -24.10
CA ILE A 135 3.72 -16.33 -23.56
C ILE A 135 2.84 -15.06 -23.48
N SER A 136 1.96 -14.84 -24.47
CA SER A 136 0.96 -13.76 -24.41
C SER A 136 0.02 -13.90 -23.21
N ASN A 137 -0.41 -15.11 -22.89
CA ASN A 137 -1.22 -15.39 -21.71
C ASN A 137 -0.43 -15.15 -20.41
N LEU A 138 0.84 -15.55 -20.36
CA LEU A 138 1.72 -15.25 -19.22
C LEU A 138 1.81 -13.73 -19.00
N TYR A 139 1.91 -12.95 -20.06
CA TYR A 139 1.98 -11.50 -19.98
C TYR A 139 0.73 -10.89 -19.34
N PHE A 140 -0.47 -11.28 -19.80
CA PHE A 140 -1.72 -10.80 -19.22
C PHE A 140 -1.94 -11.31 -17.80
N TYR A 141 -1.60 -12.57 -17.53
CA TYR A 141 -1.63 -13.15 -16.19
C TYR A 141 -0.74 -12.38 -15.22
N TYR A 142 0.52 -12.14 -15.58
CA TYR A 142 1.47 -11.39 -14.74
C TYR A 142 0.95 -9.96 -14.51
N GLY A 143 0.48 -9.32 -15.58
CA GLY A 143 -0.11 -7.99 -15.53
C GLY A 143 -1.25 -7.90 -14.50
N GLN A 144 -2.23 -8.81 -14.63
CA GLN A 144 -3.38 -8.88 -13.75
C GLN A 144 -3.00 -9.22 -12.31
N LYS A 145 -2.22 -10.29 -12.09
CA LYS A 145 -1.89 -10.77 -10.74
C LYS A 145 -0.99 -9.80 -9.98
N VAL A 146 0.08 -9.30 -10.60
CA VAL A 146 1.07 -8.47 -9.91
C VAL A 146 0.59 -7.05 -9.72
N TYR A 147 0.01 -6.42 -10.75
CA TYR A 147 -0.29 -4.99 -10.67
C TYR A 147 -1.76 -4.68 -10.33
N SER A 148 -2.71 -5.56 -10.66
CA SER A 148 -4.12 -5.33 -10.31
C SER A 148 -4.49 -5.95 -8.98
N GLY A 149 -3.90 -7.10 -8.63
CA GLY A 149 -4.34 -7.91 -7.50
C GLY A 149 -5.73 -8.52 -7.74
N VAL A 150 -6.43 -8.89 -6.67
CA VAL A 150 -7.78 -9.46 -6.72
C VAL A 150 -8.78 -8.50 -7.39
N ASP A 151 -9.82 -9.04 -8.01
CA ASP A 151 -10.75 -8.27 -8.84
C ASP A 151 -11.60 -7.27 -8.02
N SER A 152 -12.26 -6.34 -8.71
CA SER A 152 -13.00 -5.25 -8.04
C SER A 152 -14.23 -5.71 -7.28
N LYS A 153 -14.87 -6.81 -7.70
CA LYS A 153 -16.01 -7.38 -6.96
C LYS A 153 -15.52 -7.94 -5.63
N THR A 154 -14.40 -8.66 -5.65
CA THR A 154 -13.75 -9.18 -4.44
C THR A 154 -13.30 -8.06 -3.50
N THR A 155 -12.66 -6.99 -3.98
CA THR A 155 -12.31 -5.87 -3.07
C THR A 155 -13.54 -5.19 -2.48
N THR A 156 -14.64 -5.11 -3.22
CA THR A 156 -15.90 -4.51 -2.74
C THR A 156 -16.55 -5.38 -1.66
N SER A 157 -16.53 -6.71 -1.80
CA SER A 157 -17.03 -7.63 -0.77
C SER A 157 -16.16 -7.64 0.49
N LEU A 158 -14.90 -7.25 0.37
CA LEU A 158 -13.99 -6.99 1.50
C LEU A 158 -14.12 -5.58 2.10
N GLU A 159 -15.15 -4.81 1.67
CA GLU A 159 -15.43 -3.44 2.12
C GLU A 159 -14.25 -2.47 1.91
N TRP A 160 -13.45 -2.71 0.86
CA TRP A 160 -12.42 -1.78 0.42
C TRP A 160 -13.01 -0.80 -0.58
N LEU A 161 -13.35 0.41 -0.13
CA LEU A 161 -14.01 1.43 -0.95
C LEU A 161 -13.06 2.57 -1.39
N LEU A 162 -11.74 2.40 -1.22
CA LEU A 162 -10.77 3.32 -1.79
C LEU A 162 -10.76 3.20 -3.34
N PRO A 163 -10.65 4.32 -4.08
CA PRO A 163 -10.59 4.30 -5.53
C PRO A 163 -9.43 3.45 -6.03
N ARG A 164 -9.74 2.49 -6.92
CA ARG A 164 -8.75 1.67 -7.61
C ARG A 164 -8.42 2.28 -8.96
N LYS A 165 -7.12 2.34 -9.29
CA LYS A 165 -6.71 2.64 -10.66
C LYS A 165 -7.01 1.44 -11.55
N LYS A 166 -7.77 1.65 -12.63
CA LYS A 166 -7.84 0.67 -13.72
C LYS A 166 -6.53 0.75 -14.50
N LEU A 167 -5.60 -0.15 -14.19
CA LEU A 167 -4.41 -0.30 -15.02
C LEU A 167 -4.84 -0.89 -16.37
N ASN A 168 -4.53 -0.18 -17.44
CA ASN A 168 -4.77 -0.67 -18.78
C ASN A 168 -3.54 -1.43 -19.27
N TYR A 169 -3.55 -2.76 -19.15
CA TYR A 169 -2.43 -3.60 -19.58
C TYR A 169 -2.24 -3.65 -21.11
N THR A 170 -3.19 -3.11 -21.89
CA THR A 170 -3.07 -2.99 -23.35
C THR A 170 -2.19 -1.83 -23.80
N SER A 171 -1.89 -0.83 -22.95
CA SER A 171 -0.95 0.24 -23.32
C SER A 171 0.52 -0.16 -23.11
N PHE A 172 0.79 -1.19 -22.31
CA PHE A 172 2.14 -1.71 -22.14
C PHE A 172 2.66 -2.39 -23.42
N SER A 173 1.79 -2.99 -24.25
CA SER A 173 2.20 -3.51 -25.56
C SER A 173 2.78 -2.43 -26.47
N ASP A 174 2.19 -1.24 -26.52
CA ASP A 174 2.65 -0.18 -27.44
C ASP A 174 4.07 0.32 -27.14
N SER A 175 4.48 0.28 -25.87
CA SER A 175 5.83 0.66 -25.46
C SER A 175 6.83 -0.50 -25.62
N ILE A 176 6.41 -1.74 -25.31
CA ILE A 176 7.19 -2.98 -25.50
C ILE A 176 7.61 -3.15 -26.97
N PHE A 177 6.71 -2.87 -27.91
CA PHE A 177 6.98 -3.05 -29.34
C PHE A 177 7.69 -1.86 -30.00
N LYS A 178 7.69 -0.67 -29.38
CA LYS A 178 8.39 0.52 -29.93
C LYS A 178 9.85 0.62 -29.50
N GLN A 179 10.23 0.18 -28.29
CA GLN A 179 11.57 0.44 -27.76
C GLN A 179 12.55 -0.74 -27.83
N LYS A 180 12.12 -1.96 -28.23
CA LYS A 180 12.94 -3.22 -28.24
C LYS A 180 13.65 -3.59 -26.92
N THR A 181 13.56 -2.73 -25.92
CA THR A 181 14.03 -2.86 -24.55
C THR A 181 13.09 -1.97 -23.73
N VAL A 182 12.12 -2.57 -23.07
CA VAL A 182 11.37 -1.88 -22.02
C VAL A 182 12.00 -2.35 -20.73
N GLN A 183 12.76 -1.46 -20.09
CA GLN A 183 12.89 -1.55 -18.64
C GLN A 183 11.46 -1.59 -18.12
N PHE A 184 11.08 -2.69 -17.47
CA PHE A 184 9.98 -2.62 -16.50
C PHE A 184 10.42 -1.57 -15.49
N ASP A 185 10.15 -0.29 -15.76
CA ASP A 185 10.42 0.79 -14.83
C ASP A 185 9.42 0.60 -13.70
N ASP A 186 9.84 -0.27 -12.79
CA ASP A 186 9.06 -0.75 -11.67
C ASP A 186 8.84 0.39 -10.68
N LYS A 187 9.49 1.55 -10.79
CA LYS A 187 9.53 2.53 -9.69
C LYS A 187 8.33 3.47 -9.54
N ASN A 188 7.32 3.43 -10.42
CA ASN A 188 6.20 4.40 -10.34
C ASN A 188 4.82 3.81 -10.71
N LYS A 189 4.70 2.49 -10.78
CA LYS A 189 3.46 1.83 -11.24
C LYS A 189 2.47 1.53 -10.12
N MET A 190 2.98 1.20 -8.94
CA MET A 190 2.20 0.92 -7.74
C MET A 190 2.52 1.93 -6.65
N PHE A 191 1.64 2.00 -5.65
CA PHE A 191 1.83 2.80 -4.46
C PHE A 191 3.18 2.49 -3.79
N SER A 192 3.97 3.50 -3.42
CA SER A 192 5.37 3.32 -2.98
C SER A 192 5.56 2.27 -1.88
N GLN A 193 4.57 2.17 -0.99
CA GLN A 193 4.56 1.21 0.10
C GLN A 193 4.63 -0.26 -0.35
N TYR A 194 4.10 -0.56 -1.53
CA TYR A 194 4.23 -1.88 -2.15
C TYR A 194 5.70 -2.32 -2.21
N TYR A 195 6.57 -1.45 -2.73
CA TYR A 195 7.96 -1.79 -2.98
C TYR A 195 8.74 -1.91 -1.67
N LYS A 196 8.45 -1.03 -0.71
CA LYS A 196 9.03 -1.12 0.64
C LYS A 196 8.66 -2.44 1.32
N LEU A 197 7.38 -2.83 1.24
CA LEU A 197 6.92 -4.11 1.81
C LEU A 197 7.51 -5.31 1.07
N ARG A 198 7.71 -5.22 -0.26
CA ARG A 198 8.41 -6.27 -1.04
C ARG A 198 9.85 -6.45 -0.57
N ASP A 199 10.57 -5.37 -0.32
CA ASP A 199 11.95 -5.45 0.17
C ASP A 199 12.00 -6.09 1.58
N VAL A 200 11.03 -5.76 2.44
CA VAL A 200 10.86 -6.43 3.74
C VAL A 200 10.47 -7.89 3.57
N LEU A 201 9.59 -8.25 2.64
CA LEU A 201 9.21 -9.62 2.35
C LEU A 201 10.45 -10.46 2.00
N HIS A 202 11.35 -9.94 1.16
CA HIS A 202 12.62 -10.62 0.85
C HIS A 202 13.49 -10.83 2.09
N LYS A 203 13.58 -9.84 2.99
CA LYS A 203 14.30 -9.99 4.27
C LYS A 203 13.67 -11.09 5.12
N TYR A 204 12.35 -11.10 5.27
CA TYR A 204 11.64 -12.05 6.14
C TYR A 204 11.66 -13.47 5.58
N LYS A 205 11.55 -13.65 4.25
CA LYS A 205 11.72 -14.96 3.61
C LYS A 205 13.12 -15.54 3.81
N LYS A 206 14.17 -14.72 3.81
CA LYS A 206 15.53 -15.17 4.14
C LYS A 206 15.65 -15.64 5.60
N ILE A 207 14.99 -14.94 6.52
CA ILE A 207 14.92 -15.35 7.93
C ILE A 207 14.21 -16.70 8.03
N GLU A 208 13.05 -16.84 7.40
CA GLU A 208 12.30 -18.11 7.36
C GLU A 208 13.12 -19.26 6.78
N ALA A 209 13.77 -19.06 5.62
CA ALA A 209 14.63 -20.06 4.99
C ALA A 209 15.84 -20.46 5.85
N SER A 210 16.26 -19.61 6.80
CA SER A 210 17.35 -19.90 7.74
C SER A 210 16.86 -20.61 9.02
N GLY A 211 15.62 -21.12 9.03
CA GLY A 211 14.99 -21.78 10.17
C GLY A 211 14.09 -20.85 11.01
N GLY A 212 13.82 -19.65 10.50
CA GLY A 212 13.01 -18.65 11.20
C GLY A 212 13.70 -18.15 12.46
N TRP A 213 12.91 -17.99 13.52
CA TRP A 213 13.43 -17.55 14.79
C TRP A 213 12.94 -18.38 15.96
N LYS A 214 13.80 -18.56 16.96
CA LYS A 214 13.48 -19.33 18.15
C LYS A 214 12.45 -18.61 19.02
N SER A 215 11.63 -19.38 19.72
CA SER A 215 10.71 -18.86 20.74
C SER A 215 11.50 -18.32 21.93
N ILE A 216 11.04 -17.20 22.48
CA ILE A 216 11.52 -16.66 23.75
C ILE A 216 10.75 -17.36 24.86
N GLU A 217 11.45 -18.07 25.73
CA GLU A 217 10.86 -18.84 26.82
C GLU A 217 11.04 -18.11 28.15
N VAL A 218 9.98 -18.06 28.94
CA VAL A 218 9.99 -17.47 30.28
C VAL A 218 9.52 -18.49 31.30
N ASN A 219 10.11 -18.42 32.50
CA ASN A 219 9.72 -19.29 33.61
C ASN A 219 8.25 -19.09 34.00
N GLU A 220 7.65 -20.14 34.55
CA GLU A 220 6.30 -20.08 35.11
C GLU A 220 6.18 -18.97 36.16
N GLY A 221 5.09 -18.23 36.12
CA GLY A 221 4.85 -17.10 37.04
C GLY A 221 5.53 -15.78 36.62
N PHE A 222 6.27 -15.72 35.51
CA PHE A 222 6.87 -14.49 35.00
C PHE A 222 5.87 -13.32 34.92
N LYS A 223 6.25 -12.17 35.47
CA LYS A 223 5.42 -10.94 35.49
C LYS A 223 6.00 -9.81 34.66
N SER A 224 7.30 -9.57 34.76
CA SER A 224 7.98 -8.53 33.98
C SER A 224 9.50 -8.63 34.11
N PHE A 225 10.23 -8.11 33.12
CA PHE A 225 11.63 -7.70 33.28
C PHE A 225 11.75 -6.17 33.41
N LYS A 226 12.69 -5.74 34.25
CA LYS A 226 13.09 -4.35 34.52
C LYS A 226 14.60 -4.22 34.36
N VAL A 227 15.09 -2.98 34.26
CA VAL A 227 16.54 -2.70 34.23
C VAL A 227 17.21 -3.34 35.45
N GLY A 228 18.27 -4.10 35.22
CA GLY A 228 19.02 -4.85 36.24
C GLY A 228 18.63 -6.32 36.39
N ASP A 229 17.46 -6.73 35.89
CA ASP A 229 17.06 -8.15 35.91
C ASP A 229 17.97 -8.97 34.97
N SER A 230 18.15 -10.25 35.29
CA SER A 230 18.93 -11.19 34.48
C SER A 230 18.19 -12.49 34.25
N SER A 231 18.20 -12.99 33.01
CA SER A 231 17.50 -14.21 32.58
C SER A 231 17.99 -14.65 31.20
N GLU A 232 17.96 -15.95 30.91
CA GLU A 232 18.20 -16.46 29.55
C GLU A 232 17.20 -15.87 28.54
N ALA A 233 15.95 -15.66 28.95
CA ALA A 233 14.93 -15.01 28.14
C ALA A 233 15.37 -13.62 27.65
N ILE A 234 16.16 -12.88 28.45
CA ILE A 234 16.66 -11.55 28.08
C ILE A 234 17.68 -11.67 26.93
N ALA A 235 18.56 -12.68 26.95
CA ALA A 235 19.47 -12.94 25.84
C ALA A 235 18.69 -13.32 24.56
N GLN A 236 17.62 -14.11 24.70
CA GLN A 236 16.72 -14.47 23.59
C GLN A 236 15.97 -13.24 23.03
N ILE A 237 15.52 -12.31 23.88
CA ILE A 237 14.91 -11.05 23.45
C ILE A 237 15.92 -10.21 22.66
N ARG A 238 17.19 -10.15 23.08
CA ARG A 238 18.22 -9.42 22.33
C ARG A 238 18.44 -10.00 20.94
N GLU A 239 18.55 -11.33 20.84
CA GLU A 239 18.68 -12.01 19.56
C GLU A 239 17.49 -11.71 18.64
N ARG A 240 16.26 -11.75 19.18
CA ARG A 240 15.03 -11.34 18.46
C ARG A 240 15.14 -9.92 17.91
N LEU A 241 15.42 -8.95 18.77
CA LEU A 241 15.46 -7.52 18.40
C LEU A 241 16.63 -7.18 17.48
N PHE A 242 17.74 -7.92 17.55
CA PHE A 242 18.83 -7.82 16.58
C PHE A 242 18.41 -8.34 15.20
N THR A 243 17.74 -9.50 15.17
CA THR A 243 17.22 -10.11 13.94
C THR A 243 16.21 -9.19 13.24
N THR A 244 15.30 -8.58 14.01
CA THR A 244 14.25 -7.69 13.47
C THR A 244 14.77 -6.29 13.16
N GLY A 245 15.81 -5.82 13.86
CA GLY A 245 16.59 -4.62 13.53
C GLY A 245 16.49 -3.47 14.54
N GLU A 246 15.73 -3.64 15.62
CA GLU A 246 15.63 -2.68 16.73
C GLU A 246 16.92 -2.61 17.57
N LEU A 247 17.73 -3.68 17.58
CA LEU A 247 19.09 -3.66 18.13
C LEU A 247 20.12 -3.69 17.00
N LYS A 248 21.12 -2.80 17.11
CA LYS A 248 22.24 -2.74 16.16
C LYS A 248 23.29 -3.82 16.38
N GLU A 249 23.48 -4.23 17.62
CA GLU A 249 24.47 -5.22 18.04
C GLU A 249 23.83 -6.20 19.02
N ASN A 250 24.12 -7.49 18.85
CA ASN A 250 23.75 -8.49 19.85
C ASN A 250 24.95 -8.84 20.74
N THR A 251 24.94 -8.32 21.97
CA THR A 251 25.96 -8.64 22.99
C THR A 251 25.77 -10.02 23.64
N GLN A 252 24.67 -10.71 23.33
CA GLN A 252 24.25 -11.97 23.96
C GLN A 252 24.10 -11.89 25.49
N SER A 253 24.08 -10.68 26.06
CA SER A 253 23.96 -10.47 27.50
C SER A 253 22.59 -10.90 28.02
N ALA A 254 22.60 -11.68 29.10
CA ALA A 254 21.39 -12.07 29.83
C ALA A 254 20.85 -10.96 30.74
N VAL A 255 21.50 -9.78 30.80
CA VAL A 255 21.10 -8.66 31.67
C VAL A 255 20.22 -7.66 30.91
N CYS A 256 19.13 -7.23 31.55
CA CYS A 256 18.26 -6.18 31.04
C CYS A 256 18.89 -4.81 31.33
N ASP A 257 19.52 -4.20 30.33
CA ASP A 257 20.12 -2.86 30.44
C ASP A 257 19.24 -1.79 29.77
N SER A 258 19.68 -0.54 29.86
CA SER A 258 18.99 0.59 29.25
C SER A 258 18.94 0.51 27.72
N VAL A 259 19.95 -0.10 27.08
CA VAL A 259 20.01 -0.30 25.63
C VAL A 259 18.90 -1.25 25.18
N LEU A 260 18.72 -2.37 25.89
CA LEU A 260 17.65 -3.31 25.61
C LEU A 260 16.27 -2.68 25.85
N ILE A 261 16.10 -1.96 26.96
CA ILE A 261 14.82 -1.28 27.23
C ILE A 261 14.49 -0.25 26.15
N ALA A 262 15.48 0.48 25.63
CA ALA A 262 15.27 1.39 24.50
C ALA A 262 14.79 0.63 23.25
N ALA A 263 15.46 -0.46 22.87
CA ALA A 263 15.05 -1.26 21.72
C ALA A 263 13.67 -1.92 21.89
N VAL A 264 13.31 -2.35 23.11
CA VAL A 264 11.96 -2.86 23.40
C VAL A 264 10.91 -1.77 23.26
N LYS A 265 11.21 -0.53 23.64
CA LYS A 265 10.29 0.60 23.42
C LYS A 265 10.09 0.88 21.95
N ASP A 266 11.16 0.87 21.16
CA ASP A 266 11.07 1.04 19.71
C ASP A 266 10.23 -0.09 19.10
N TYR A 267 10.47 -1.34 19.51
CA TYR A 267 9.64 -2.48 19.13
C TYR A 267 8.17 -2.26 19.50
N GLN A 268 7.85 -1.82 20.72
CA GLN A 268 6.48 -1.54 21.14
C GLN A 268 5.82 -0.48 20.28
N ILE A 269 6.53 0.61 19.98
CA ILE A 269 6.05 1.70 19.12
C ILE A 269 5.75 1.16 17.71
N HIS A 270 6.68 0.39 17.13
CA HIS A 270 6.49 -0.23 15.82
C HIS A 270 5.38 -1.27 15.78
N HIS A 271 4.91 -1.72 16.95
CA HIS A 271 3.77 -2.63 17.09
C HIS A 271 2.48 -1.94 17.55
N GLY A 272 2.43 -0.60 17.48
CA GLY A 272 1.26 0.21 17.84
C GLY A 272 0.96 0.27 19.34
N ASN A 273 1.90 -0.15 20.19
CA ASN A 273 1.76 -0.18 21.65
C ASN A 273 2.42 1.05 22.30
N ALA A 274 1.98 1.39 23.51
CA ALA A 274 2.64 2.42 24.29
C ALA A 274 4.00 1.94 24.79
N ALA A 275 5.04 2.76 24.62
CA ALA A 275 6.38 2.48 25.13
C ALA A 275 6.37 2.38 26.68
N LYS A 276 6.89 1.28 27.22
CA LYS A 276 6.98 1.02 28.66
C LYS A 276 8.44 0.81 29.07
N ASN A 277 8.76 1.10 30.32
CA ASN A 277 10.09 0.84 30.89
C ASN A 277 10.27 -0.61 31.36
N THR A 278 9.33 -1.50 31.03
CA THR A 278 9.31 -2.90 31.47
C THR A 278 8.90 -3.81 30.32
N ILE A 279 9.48 -5.00 30.31
CA ILE A 279 9.13 -6.08 29.37
C ILE A 279 8.06 -6.93 30.04
N LEU A 280 6.89 -7.07 29.44
CA LEU A 280 5.74 -7.80 29.98
C LEU A 280 5.50 -9.08 29.16
N PRO A 281 4.77 -10.08 29.70
CA PRO A 281 4.44 -11.32 28.99
C PRO A 281 3.84 -11.08 27.60
N GLN A 282 2.97 -10.07 27.47
CA GLN A 282 2.35 -9.70 26.20
C GLN A 282 3.35 -9.19 25.14
N HIS A 283 4.47 -8.58 25.54
CA HIS A 283 5.51 -8.17 24.58
C HIS A 283 6.27 -9.38 24.06
N ILE A 284 6.55 -10.34 24.95
CA ILE A 284 7.19 -11.61 24.59
C ILE A 284 6.27 -12.43 23.68
N ALA A 285 4.98 -12.50 23.98
CA ALA A 285 4.00 -13.15 23.11
C ALA A 285 3.96 -12.53 21.70
N GLU A 286 4.02 -11.20 21.57
CA GLU A 286 4.10 -10.50 20.28
C GLU A 286 5.41 -10.81 19.53
N MET A 287 6.54 -10.88 20.24
CA MET A 287 7.85 -11.26 19.71
C MET A 287 7.94 -12.73 19.29
N ASN A 288 7.08 -13.59 19.87
CA ASN A 288 7.00 -15.01 19.57
C ASN A 288 6.02 -15.34 18.44
N VAL A 289 5.36 -14.34 17.83
CA VAL A 289 4.62 -14.55 16.58
C VAL A 289 5.59 -15.14 15.53
N PRO A 290 5.27 -16.28 14.91
CA PRO A 290 6.13 -16.91 13.91
C PRO A 290 6.47 -16.00 12.73
N VAL A 291 7.64 -16.21 12.12
CA VAL A 291 8.05 -15.46 10.91
C VAL A 291 7.09 -15.68 9.74
N ALA A 292 6.55 -16.90 9.60
CA ALA A 292 5.58 -17.26 8.57
C ALA A 292 4.30 -16.40 8.68
N ASP A 293 3.82 -16.16 9.91
CA ASP A 293 2.65 -15.31 10.15
C ASP A 293 2.95 -13.84 9.79
N ARG A 294 4.15 -13.35 10.12
CA ARG A 294 4.59 -12.00 9.71
C ARG A 294 4.70 -11.87 8.19
N ILE A 295 5.22 -12.90 7.50
CA ILE A 295 5.27 -12.98 6.03
C ILE A 295 3.85 -12.90 5.45
N LYS A 296 2.91 -13.66 6.00
CA LYS A 296 1.50 -13.62 5.61
C LYS A 296 0.90 -12.22 5.78
N THR A 297 1.13 -11.55 6.91
CA THR A 297 0.71 -10.16 7.12
C THR A 297 1.34 -9.21 6.10
N ILE A 298 2.63 -9.34 5.79
CA ILE A 298 3.29 -8.53 4.77
C ILE A 298 2.63 -8.71 3.41
N ILE A 299 2.40 -9.95 2.97
CA ILE A 299 1.80 -10.29 1.69
C ILE A 299 0.38 -9.71 1.55
N VAL A 300 -0.45 -9.87 2.58
CA VAL A 300 -1.81 -9.30 2.63
C VAL A 300 -1.78 -7.78 2.46
N ASN A 301 -0.79 -7.09 3.05
CA ASN A 301 -0.69 -5.64 2.94
C ASN A 301 -0.08 -5.19 1.61
N MET A 302 0.84 -5.97 1.02
CA MET A 302 1.27 -5.77 -0.36
C MET A 302 0.08 -5.88 -1.32
N GLU A 303 -0.81 -6.85 -1.11
CA GLU A 303 -2.03 -7.00 -1.91
C GLU A 303 -2.92 -5.76 -1.78
N ARG A 304 -3.14 -5.23 -0.57
CA ARG A 304 -3.86 -3.96 -0.35
C ARG A 304 -3.23 -2.79 -1.09
N CYS A 305 -1.90 -2.73 -1.16
CA CYS A 305 -1.19 -1.67 -1.91
C CYS A 305 -1.46 -1.72 -3.43
N ARG A 306 -1.75 -2.89 -4.02
CA ARG A 306 -2.11 -3.01 -5.45
C ARG A 306 -3.44 -2.33 -5.78
N TRP A 307 -4.29 -2.14 -4.79
CA TRP A 307 -5.61 -1.53 -4.97
C TRP A 307 -5.58 -0.01 -4.87
N ILE A 308 -4.45 0.59 -4.46
CA ILE A 308 -4.32 2.03 -4.28
C ILE A 308 -3.85 2.69 -5.58
N ASP A 309 -4.45 3.82 -5.94
CA ASP A 309 -3.90 4.66 -7.00
C ASP A 309 -2.55 5.28 -6.56
N PRO A 310 -1.43 5.02 -7.25
CA PRO A 310 -0.12 5.61 -6.94
C PRO A 310 -0.09 7.15 -7.08
N ASN A 311 -1.12 7.77 -7.65
CA ASN A 311 -1.20 9.22 -7.68
C ASN A 311 -1.63 9.83 -6.34
N LEU A 312 -2.21 9.04 -5.41
CA LEU A 312 -2.63 9.58 -4.09
C LEU A 312 -1.44 10.13 -3.29
N GLU A 313 -0.26 9.53 -3.41
CA GLU A 313 0.97 9.99 -2.73
C GLU A 313 1.65 11.18 -3.41
N LYS A 314 1.17 11.60 -4.60
CA LYS A 314 1.72 12.76 -5.32
C LYS A 314 1.09 14.08 -4.88
N ASP A 315 0.00 14.01 -4.12
CA ASP A 315 -0.62 15.20 -3.57
C ASP A 315 0.32 15.88 -2.58
N LYS A 316 0.53 17.19 -2.77
CA LYS A 316 1.40 17.99 -1.90
C LYS A 316 0.86 18.13 -0.48
N GLU A 317 -0.43 17.91 -0.26
CA GLU A 317 -1.08 18.02 1.04
C GLU A 317 -2.27 17.08 1.12
N TYR A 318 -2.29 16.19 2.10
CA TYR A 318 -3.39 15.27 2.35
C TYR A 318 -3.38 14.77 3.81
N LEU A 319 -4.53 14.29 4.27
CA LEU A 319 -4.68 13.56 5.52
C LEU A 319 -4.75 12.07 5.25
N GLU A 320 -4.09 11.28 6.09
CA GLU A 320 -4.22 9.83 6.10
C GLU A 320 -4.56 9.33 7.50
N VAL A 321 -5.45 8.34 7.57
CA VAL A 321 -5.80 7.62 8.79
C VAL A 321 -5.55 6.15 8.53
N ASN A 322 -4.65 5.56 9.31
CA ASN A 322 -4.45 4.12 9.30
C ASN A 322 -5.22 3.50 10.48
N ILE A 323 -6.28 2.74 10.17
CA ILE A 323 -7.23 2.24 11.17
C ILE A 323 -6.53 1.32 12.21
N PRO A 324 -5.79 0.25 11.83
CA PRO A 324 -5.08 -0.62 12.79
C PRO A 324 -4.04 0.08 13.66
N GLU A 325 -3.38 1.11 13.12
CA GLU A 325 -2.38 1.91 13.84
C GLU A 325 -3.04 2.91 14.82
N PHE A 326 -4.31 3.23 14.59
CA PHE A 326 -5.04 4.28 15.28
C PHE A 326 -4.30 5.62 15.28
N LYS A 327 -3.74 5.98 14.12
CA LYS A 327 -3.07 7.27 13.89
C LYS A 327 -3.67 8.00 12.71
N LEU A 328 -3.61 9.33 12.82
CA LEU A 328 -3.86 10.28 11.75
C LEU A 328 -2.58 11.07 11.50
N TYR A 329 -2.26 11.26 10.22
CA TYR A 329 -1.15 12.09 9.77
C TYR A 329 -1.66 13.14 8.79
N LEU A 330 -1.16 14.37 8.93
CA LEU A 330 -1.21 15.39 7.89
C LEU A 330 0.13 15.38 7.17
N ILE A 331 0.10 15.06 5.88
CA ILE A 331 1.29 15.04 5.03
C ILE A 331 1.35 16.34 4.24
N ARG A 332 2.53 16.97 4.20
CA ARG A 332 2.84 18.11 3.34
C ARG A 332 4.17 17.93 2.67
N ASP A 333 4.21 18.03 1.35
CA ASP A 333 5.42 17.87 0.52
C ASP A 333 6.21 16.59 0.92
N GLY A 334 5.48 15.49 1.12
CA GLY A 334 6.03 14.19 1.53
C GLY A 334 6.44 14.08 3.01
N LYS A 335 6.34 15.14 3.83
CA LYS A 335 6.73 15.16 5.24
C LYS A 335 5.53 15.12 6.16
N ILE A 336 5.68 14.53 7.36
CA ILE A 336 4.63 14.59 8.39
C ILE A 336 4.64 16.00 8.96
N ALA A 337 3.61 16.78 8.65
CA ALA A 337 3.41 18.12 9.20
C ALA A 337 2.72 18.06 10.57
N PHE A 338 1.85 17.07 10.78
CA PHE A 338 1.15 16.87 12.03
C PHE A 338 0.76 15.40 12.22
N SER A 339 0.71 14.95 13.47
CA SER A 339 0.21 13.63 13.83
C SER A 339 -0.67 13.65 15.09
N SER A 340 -1.67 12.78 15.10
CA SER A 340 -2.56 12.58 16.25
C SER A 340 -2.96 11.13 16.39
N SER A 341 -3.08 10.64 17.63
CA SER A 341 -3.79 9.40 17.88
C SER A 341 -5.28 9.58 17.56
N VAL A 342 -5.93 8.48 17.15
CA VAL A 342 -7.37 8.45 16.87
C VAL A 342 -8.08 7.32 17.61
N VAL A 343 -9.40 7.42 17.72
CA VAL A 343 -10.31 6.33 18.10
C VAL A 343 -11.23 6.05 16.92
N VAL A 344 -11.31 4.79 16.51
CA VAL A 344 -12.05 4.32 15.33
C VAL A 344 -13.24 3.46 15.75
N GLY A 345 -14.01 3.00 14.77
CA GLY A 345 -15.20 2.17 14.96
C GLY A 345 -14.92 0.86 15.69
N LYS A 346 -15.88 0.35 16.45
CA LYS A 346 -15.86 -1.02 16.97
C LYS A 346 -15.99 -2.05 15.82
N ALA A 347 -15.69 -3.32 16.09
CA ALA A 347 -15.85 -4.41 15.12
C ALA A 347 -17.26 -4.51 14.50
N MET A 348 -18.31 -4.14 15.23
CA MET A 348 -19.71 -4.14 14.75
C MET A 348 -20.13 -2.85 14.01
N THR A 349 -19.34 -1.78 14.15
CA THR A 349 -19.60 -0.46 13.55
C THR A 349 -18.28 0.08 13.01
N GLN A 350 -17.68 -0.67 12.09
CA GLN A 350 -16.32 -0.47 11.62
C GLN A 350 -16.18 0.90 10.96
N THR A 351 -15.01 1.52 11.12
CA THR A 351 -14.66 2.67 10.28
C THR A 351 -14.43 2.16 8.86
N VAL A 352 -15.14 2.76 7.91
CA VAL A 352 -15.07 2.38 6.49
C VAL A 352 -13.72 2.78 5.90
N ILE A 353 -13.18 1.93 5.01
CA ILE A 353 -11.99 2.23 4.20
C ILE A 353 -12.45 3.04 2.98
N PHE A 354 -12.14 4.34 2.92
CA PHE A 354 -12.56 5.19 1.80
C PHE A 354 -11.72 6.47 1.71
N SER A 355 -11.95 7.25 0.65
CA SER A 355 -11.37 8.58 0.46
C SER A 355 -12.44 9.66 0.33
N GLY A 356 -12.18 10.85 0.85
CA GLY A 356 -13.04 12.02 0.68
C GLY A 356 -12.24 13.32 0.59
N MET A 357 -12.92 14.42 0.27
CA MET A 357 -12.31 15.75 0.18
C MET A 357 -12.82 16.60 1.34
N MET A 358 -11.95 16.88 2.32
CA MET A 358 -12.27 17.76 3.43
C MET A 358 -12.54 19.15 2.93
N GLN A 359 -13.68 19.69 3.34
CA GLN A 359 -14.20 20.97 2.85
C GLN A 359 -14.57 21.91 3.98
N TYR A 360 -15.02 21.39 5.13
CA TYR A 360 -15.52 22.22 6.22
C TYR A 360 -14.91 21.87 7.57
N ILE A 361 -14.67 22.89 8.38
CA ILE A 361 -14.39 22.78 9.81
C ILE A 361 -15.56 23.43 10.53
N VAL A 362 -16.16 22.72 11.48
CA VAL A 362 -17.33 23.19 12.21
C VAL A 362 -17.00 23.24 13.70
N PHE A 363 -16.95 24.46 14.23
CA PHE A 363 -16.69 24.74 15.63
C PHE A 363 -18.00 24.81 16.42
N SER A 364 -17.94 24.45 17.71
CA SER A 364 -19.13 24.35 18.57
C SER A 364 -20.27 23.58 17.90
N PRO A 365 -20.04 22.36 17.38
CA PRO A 365 -20.99 21.71 16.49
C PRO A 365 -22.25 21.23 17.21
N TYR A 366 -23.39 21.29 16.51
CA TYR A 366 -24.51 20.41 16.85
C TYR A 366 -24.16 18.97 16.44
N TRP A 367 -24.65 18.01 17.21
CA TRP A 367 -24.62 16.59 16.82
C TRP A 367 -26.04 16.12 16.47
N ASN A 368 -26.34 16.03 15.18
CA ASN A 368 -27.57 15.39 14.71
C ASN A 368 -27.41 13.88 14.87
N ILE A 369 -28.20 13.28 15.75
CA ILE A 369 -27.99 11.90 16.18
C ILE A 369 -28.57 10.95 15.10
N PRO A 370 -27.77 10.00 14.58
CA PRO A 370 -28.25 8.99 13.66
C PRO A 370 -29.45 8.22 14.21
N GLN A 371 -30.41 7.90 13.35
CA GLN A 371 -31.64 7.21 13.75
C GLN A 371 -31.39 5.84 14.41
N SER A 372 -30.31 5.16 14.04
CA SER A 372 -29.87 3.93 14.71
C SER A 372 -29.60 4.18 16.21
N ILE A 373 -28.81 5.20 16.54
CA ILE A 373 -28.48 5.59 17.93
C ILE A 373 -29.73 6.10 18.66
N VAL A 374 -30.60 6.85 17.96
CA VAL A 374 -31.88 7.27 18.55
C VAL A 374 -32.70 6.05 19.00
N LYS A 375 -32.79 5.02 18.15
CA LYS A 375 -33.55 3.79 18.46
C LYS A 375 -32.88 2.95 19.55
N SER A 376 -31.56 2.78 19.51
CA SER A 376 -30.84 1.85 20.40
C SER A 376 -30.47 2.43 21.76
N GLU A 377 -30.23 3.73 21.86
CA GLU A 377 -29.70 4.36 23.08
C GLU A 377 -30.63 5.45 23.64
N ILE A 378 -31.10 6.36 22.78
CA ILE A 378 -31.85 7.55 23.25
C ILE A 378 -33.27 7.19 23.67
N LYS A 379 -34.01 6.43 22.86
CA LYS A 379 -35.39 6.01 23.19
C LYS A 379 -35.46 5.21 24.50
N PRO A 380 -34.64 4.16 24.72
CA PRO A 380 -34.60 3.49 26.02
C PRO A 380 -34.22 4.41 27.18
N GLY A 381 -33.37 5.42 26.94
CA GLY A 381 -33.03 6.43 27.93
C GLY A 381 -34.22 7.32 28.32
N MET A 382 -35.00 7.76 27.33
CA MET A 382 -36.21 8.57 27.52
C MET A 382 -37.34 7.79 28.22
N GLU A 383 -37.47 6.49 27.93
CA GLU A 383 -38.44 5.62 28.61
C GLU A 383 -38.16 5.51 30.11
N ARG A 384 -36.88 5.49 30.50
CA ARG A 384 -36.45 5.40 31.90
C ARG A 384 -36.50 6.75 32.63
N ASP A 385 -36.31 7.85 31.92
CA ASP A 385 -36.24 9.20 32.51
C ASP A 385 -36.88 10.24 31.58
N LYS A 386 -38.02 10.80 32.00
CA LYS A 386 -38.74 11.83 31.24
C LYS A 386 -37.91 13.11 31.00
N ASN A 387 -36.91 13.37 31.84
CA ASN A 387 -35.99 14.51 31.71
C ASN A 387 -34.67 14.17 30.98
N TYR A 388 -34.57 12.95 30.40
CA TYR A 388 -33.35 12.45 29.77
C TYR A 388 -32.75 13.41 28.75
N LEU A 389 -33.58 13.97 27.85
CA LEU A 389 -33.11 14.86 26.80
C LEU A 389 -32.44 16.11 27.38
N ALA A 390 -33.12 16.82 28.28
CA ALA A 390 -32.57 18.00 28.95
C ALA A 390 -31.27 17.66 29.71
N LYS A 391 -31.24 16.57 30.49
CA LYS A 391 -30.05 16.13 31.23
C LYS A 391 -28.85 15.81 30.34
N LYS A 392 -29.09 15.42 29.08
CA LYS A 392 -28.05 15.10 28.10
C LYS A 392 -27.79 16.24 27.10
N ASN A 393 -28.37 17.42 27.32
CA ASN A 393 -28.34 18.57 26.41
C ASN A 393 -28.80 18.18 24.99
N LEU A 394 -29.87 17.40 24.92
CA LEU A 394 -30.52 16.97 23.70
C LEU A 394 -31.83 17.73 23.51
N GLU A 395 -32.21 17.94 22.26
CA GLU A 395 -33.51 18.50 21.90
C GLU A 395 -34.08 17.86 20.64
N TRP A 396 -35.38 18.01 20.46
CA TRP A 396 -36.04 17.73 19.19
C TRP A 396 -35.83 18.91 18.24
N ASN A 397 -35.44 18.61 17.01
CA ASN A 397 -35.26 19.56 15.95
C ASN A 397 -35.86 18.96 14.67
N ASN A 398 -37.07 19.39 14.31
CA ASN A 398 -37.80 18.96 13.11
C ASN A 398 -37.87 17.43 12.95
N GLY A 399 -38.28 16.73 14.01
CA GLY A 399 -38.42 15.26 14.00
C GLY A 399 -37.11 14.47 14.16
N GLN A 400 -35.97 15.15 14.33
CA GLN A 400 -34.69 14.52 14.66
C GLN A 400 -34.23 14.92 16.06
N VAL A 401 -33.52 14.03 16.75
CA VAL A 401 -32.86 14.38 18.01
C VAL A 401 -31.47 14.93 17.69
N ARG A 402 -31.13 16.07 18.26
CA ARG A 402 -29.76 16.62 18.20
C ARG A 402 -29.22 16.95 19.58
N GLN A 403 -27.91 16.82 19.75
CA GLN A 403 -27.20 17.34 20.91
C GLN A 403 -26.71 18.76 20.66
N LEU A 404 -26.96 19.62 21.64
CA LEU A 404 -26.55 21.02 21.65
C LEU A 404 -25.02 21.16 21.77
N PRO A 405 -24.42 22.25 21.27
CA PRO A 405 -23.01 22.56 21.48
C PRO A 405 -22.67 22.64 22.98
N GLY A 406 -21.46 22.19 23.33
CA GLY A 406 -20.94 22.33 24.71
C GLY A 406 -19.92 21.26 25.07
N ARG A 407 -19.31 21.40 26.25
CA ARG A 407 -18.22 20.52 26.73
C ARG A 407 -18.54 19.01 26.75
N ASN A 408 -19.82 18.67 26.89
CA ASN A 408 -20.29 17.27 26.96
C ASN A 408 -20.85 16.77 25.62
N ASN A 409 -20.76 17.57 24.54
CA ASN A 409 -21.21 17.15 23.23
C ASN A 409 -20.35 15.97 22.75
N SER A 410 -20.97 14.92 22.21
CA SER A 410 -20.28 13.70 21.79
C SER A 410 -19.30 13.90 20.63
N LEU A 411 -19.49 14.97 19.84
CA LEU A 411 -18.57 15.43 18.80
C LEU A 411 -17.48 16.37 19.31
N GLY A 412 -17.45 16.64 20.62
CA GLY A 412 -16.55 17.61 21.24
C GLY A 412 -16.78 19.03 20.72
N LEU A 413 -15.69 19.81 20.62
CA LEU A 413 -15.74 21.24 20.32
C LEU A 413 -15.51 21.56 18.83
N VAL A 414 -15.10 20.58 18.02
CA VAL A 414 -14.85 20.76 16.59
C VAL A 414 -15.04 19.45 15.81
N LYS A 415 -15.60 19.53 14.60
CA LYS A 415 -15.68 18.42 13.63
C LYS A 415 -15.16 18.87 12.26
N PHE A 416 -14.58 17.93 11.51
CA PHE A 416 -14.00 18.13 10.19
C PHE A 416 -14.77 17.29 9.17
N LEU A 417 -15.38 17.97 8.21
CA LEU A 417 -16.31 17.37 7.27
C LEU A 417 -15.70 17.25 5.88
N PHE A 418 -15.79 16.03 5.34
CA PHE A 418 -15.46 15.66 3.98
C PHE A 418 -16.69 14.94 3.42
N PRO A 419 -17.65 15.67 2.81
CA PRO A 419 -18.93 15.09 2.39
C PRO A 419 -18.77 13.77 1.63
N ASN A 420 -19.43 12.71 2.10
CA ASN A 420 -19.34 11.35 1.57
C ASN A 420 -20.64 10.58 1.84
N SER A 421 -20.86 9.49 1.09
CA SER A 421 -22.06 8.64 1.20
C SER A 421 -22.13 7.81 2.49
N ASN A 422 -21.04 7.72 3.25
CA ASN A 422 -20.94 6.89 4.47
C ASN A 422 -21.21 7.69 5.75
N ASN A 423 -21.48 9.00 5.68
CA ASN A 423 -21.66 9.89 6.84
C ASN A 423 -20.49 9.86 7.85
N ILE A 424 -19.27 9.58 7.38
CA ILE A 424 -18.07 9.55 8.22
C ILE A 424 -17.40 10.92 8.25
N TYR A 425 -16.91 11.33 9.41
CA TYR A 425 -16.13 12.56 9.61
C TYR A 425 -15.10 12.38 10.72
N LEU A 426 -14.15 13.32 10.80
CA LEU A 426 -13.21 13.42 11.93
C LEU A 426 -13.82 14.38 12.95
N HIS A 427 -13.66 14.11 14.25
CA HIS A 427 -14.19 15.02 15.27
C HIS A 427 -13.47 14.92 16.61
N ASP A 428 -13.69 15.91 17.46
CA ASP A 428 -13.27 15.93 18.85
C ASP A 428 -14.14 14.98 19.71
N THR A 429 -13.79 14.75 20.97
CA THR A 429 -14.58 13.98 21.92
C THR A 429 -14.33 14.44 23.36
N PRO A 430 -15.36 14.42 24.23
CA PRO A 430 -15.17 14.63 25.67
C PRO A 430 -14.45 13.45 26.33
N SER A 431 -14.48 12.27 25.72
CA SER A 431 -13.88 11.04 26.27
C SER A 431 -12.37 10.95 25.98
N LYS A 432 -11.59 11.91 26.47
CA LYS A 432 -10.14 12.02 26.19
C LYS A 432 -9.32 10.81 26.68
N SER A 433 -9.72 10.19 27.78
CA SER A 433 -9.04 9.00 28.33
C SER A 433 -9.06 7.78 27.42
N LEU A 434 -9.88 7.75 26.37
CA LEU A 434 -9.88 6.65 25.39
C LEU A 434 -8.62 6.64 24.52
N PHE A 435 -7.93 7.78 24.38
CA PHE A 435 -6.70 7.85 23.60
C PHE A 435 -5.50 7.18 24.30
N ASP A 436 -5.60 6.95 25.62
CA ASP A 436 -4.57 6.27 26.42
C ASP A 436 -4.68 4.73 26.35
N ARG A 437 -5.72 4.21 25.69
CA ARG A 437 -5.92 2.76 25.51
C ARG A 437 -5.10 2.26 24.33
N GLU A 438 -4.52 1.06 24.45
CA GLU A 438 -3.82 0.39 23.35
C GLU A 438 -4.81 -0.05 22.25
N LYS A 439 -5.96 -0.63 22.62
CA LYS A 439 -7.08 -0.89 21.69
C LYS A 439 -7.99 0.33 21.66
N ARG A 440 -8.17 0.97 20.50
CA ARG A 440 -8.96 2.21 20.33
C ARG A 440 -10.13 2.08 19.34
N ALA A 441 -10.67 0.88 19.19
CA ALA A 441 -11.88 0.61 18.41
C ALA A 441 -13.13 0.75 19.32
N PHE A 442 -13.60 1.98 19.56
CA PHE A 442 -14.71 2.28 20.49
C PHE A 442 -15.84 3.13 19.91
N SER A 443 -15.69 3.68 18.71
CA SER A 443 -16.67 4.57 18.10
C SER A 443 -17.77 3.81 17.36
N HIS A 444 -18.79 4.54 16.90
CA HIS A 444 -19.85 4.06 16.03
C HIS A 444 -19.53 4.26 14.53
N GLY A 445 -18.24 4.29 14.17
CA GLY A 445 -17.75 4.37 12.79
C GLY A 445 -16.96 5.65 12.47
N CYS A 446 -17.33 6.79 13.05
CA CYS A 446 -16.59 8.05 12.90
C CYS A 446 -15.22 8.02 13.61
N VAL A 447 -14.31 8.91 13.22
CA VAL A 447 -12.94 8.93 13.74
C VAL A 447 -12.78 10.08 14.73
N ARG A 448 -12.51 9.75 16.01
CA ARG A 448 -12.23 10.77 17.03
C ARG A 448 -10.74 11.11 17.00
N VAL A 449 -10.40 12.39 17.09
CA VAL A 449 -9.02 12.90 17.02
C VAL A 449 -8.59 13.39 18.40
N GLN A 450 -7.41 12.97 18.87
CA GLN A 450 -6.87 13.35 20.19
C GLN A 450 -6.54 14.84 20.28
N LYS A 451 -5.91 15.37 19.23
CA LYS A 451 -5.43 16.76 19.10
C LYS A 451 -6.23 17.56 18.06
N PRO A 452 -7.55 17.72 18.21
CA PRO A 452 -8.38 18.30 17.16
C PRO A 452 -8.21 19.83 17.07
N ARG A 453 -7.87 20.51 18.18
CA ARG A 453 -7.54 21.93 18.17
C ARG A 453 -6.31 22.20 17.30
N GLU A 454 -5.24 21.44 17.54
CA GLU A 454 -3.97 21.54 16.82
C GLU A 454 -4.16 21.18 15.34
N LEU A 455 -4.99 20.17 15.03
CA LEU A 455 -5.36 19.87 13.66
C LEU A 455 -6.06 21.06 12.98
N ALA A 456 -7.00 21.74 13.66
CA ALA A 456 -7.66 22.91 13.09
C ALA A 456 -6.66 24.05 12.82
N ILE A 457 -5.72 24.31 13.75
CA ILE A 457 -4.64 25.28 13.57
C ILE A 457 -3.80 24.95 12.34
N GLU A 458 -3.39 23.69 12.20
CA GLU A 458 -2.56 23.24 11.08
C GLU A 458 -3.28 23.37 9.74
N LEU A 459 -4.55 22.98 9.65
CA LEU A 459 -5.34 23.07 8.42
C LEU A 459 -5.64 24.52 8.00
N MET A 460 -5.65 25.44 8.97
CA MET A 460 -6.02 26.85 8.76
C MET A 460 -4.80 27.79 8.76
N ARG A 461 -3.58 27.27 8.86
CA ARG A 461 -2.35 28.05 9.06
C ARG A 461 -2.07 29.12 7.99
N ASN A 462 -2.57 28.94 6.77
CA ASN A 462 -2.38 29.86 5.66
C ASN A 462 -3.48 30.95 5.60
N ASP A 463 -4.48 30.89 6.48
CA ASP A 463 -5.52 31.89 6.61
C ASP A 463 -5.21 32.80 7.81
N SER A 464 -4.56 33.94 7.54
CA SER A 464 -4.15 34.90 8.58
C SER A 464 -5.31 35.47 9.40
N LYS A 465 -6.57 35.32 8.93
CA LYS A 465 -7.76 35.75 9.67
C LYS A 465 -8.15 34.77 10.77
N TRP A 466 -7.54 33.59 10.83
CA TRP A 466 -7.83 32.54 11.81
C TRP A 466 -6.61 32.22 12.66
N THR A 467 -6.37 33.08 13.65
CA THR A 467 -5.35 32.84 14.67
C THR A 467 -5.76 31.72 15.62
N PRO A 468 -4.82 31.08 16.33
CA PRO A 468 -5.14 30.08 17.37
C PRO A 468 -6.18 30.57 18.39
N GLU A 469 -6.11 31.83 18.82
CA GLU A 469 -7.02 32.43 19.80
C GLU A 469 -8.45 32.54 19.25
N LYS A 470 -8.58 32.84 17.96
CA LYS A 470 -9.89 32.90 17.29
C LYS A 470 -10.47 31.51 17.08
N ILE A 471 -9.63 30.51 16.81
CA ILE A 471 -10.03 29.09 16.76
C ILE A 471 -10.55 28.68 18.14
N ASP A 472 -9.83 28.98 19.21
CA ASP A 472 -10.26 28.68 20.59
C ASP A 472 -11.58 29.36 20.94
N SER A 473 -11.71 30.64 20.58
CA SER A 473 -12.95 31.39 20.78
C SER A 473 -14.12 30.75 20.04
N ALA A 474 -13.92 30.28 18.80
CA ALA A 474 -14.96 29.60 18.03
C ALA A 474 -15.31 28.21 18.60
N MET A 475 -14.33 27.46 19.08
CA MET A 475 -14.51 26.15 19.73
C MET A 475 -15.36 26.25 21.01
N HIS A 476 -15.28 27.36 21.74
CA HIS A 476 -15.95 27.57 23.02
C HIS A 476 -17.14 28.55 22.96
N ALA A 477 -17.52 29.01 21.77
CA ALA A 477 -18.58 30.01 21.60
C ALA A 477 -19.97 29.53 22.04
N GLY A 478 -20.19 28.21 22.16
CA GLY A 478 -21.51 27.64 22.44
C GLY A 478 -22.52 27.79 21.29
N LYS A 479 -22.09 28.38 20.17
CA LYS A 479 -22.87 28.59 18.95
C LYS A 479 -22.09 28.05 17.75
N GLU A 480 -22.74 27.17 17.00
CA GLU A 480 -22.12 26.52 15.84
C GLU A 480 -21.60 27.55 14.83
N LYS A 481 -20.36 27.34 14.38
CA LYS A 481 -19.71 28.18 13.37
C LYS A 481 -19.01 27.32 12.33
N TRP A 482 -19.38 27.55 11.08
CA TRP A 482 -18.81 26.87 9.93
C TRP A 482 -17.65 27.68 9.35
N TYR A 483 -16.59 26.98 8.97
CA TYR A 483 -15.49 27.49 8.19
C TYR A 483 -15.30 26.60 6.95
N THR A 484 -15.29 27.23 5.77
CA THR A 484 -15.01 26.55 4.50
C THR A 484 -13.53 26.68 4.21
N LEU A 485 -12.85 25.55 3.98
CA LEU A 485 -11.44 25.54 3.60
C LEU A 485 -11.25 26.21 2.24
N GLN A 486 -10.20 27.03 2.12
CA GLN A 486 -9.84 27.70 0.86
C GLN A 486 -9.48 26.69 -0.24
N LYS A 487 -8.83 25.59 0.15
CA LYS A 487 -8.51 24.45 -0.70
C LYS A 487 -9.01 23.18 -0.04
N LYS A 488 -9.71 22.33 -0.79
CA LYS A 488 -10.12 21.02 -0.28
C LYS A 488 -8.89 20.15 -0.05
N ILE A 489 -8.90 19.39 1.05
CA ILE A 489 -7.78 18.52 1.44
C ILE A 489 -8.22 17.07 1.31
N PRO A 490 -7.54 16.23 0.51
CA PRO A 490 -7.83 14.81 0.44
C PRO A 490 -7.69 14.15 1.82
N VAL A 491 -8.60 13.24 2.13
CA VAL A 491 -8.58 12.41 3.34
C VAL A 491 -8.64 10.96 2.89
N TYR A 492 -7.60 10.19 3.23
CA TYR A 492 -7.53 8.76 2.96
C TYR A 492 -7.68 7.99 4.27
N ILE A 493 -8.62 7.06 4.32
CA ILE A 493 -8.78 6.14 5.44
C ILE A 493 -8.45 4.75 4.94
N GLY A 494 -7.31 4.23 5.40
CA GLY A 494 -6.76 2.92 5.03
C GLY A 494 -6.79 1.92 6.17
N TYR A 495 -6.53 0.66 5.82
CA TYR A 495 -6.43 -0.45 6.78
C TYR A 495 -5.16 -1.23 6.49
N PHE A 496 -4.05 -0.87 7.16
CA PHE A 496 -2.77 -1.54 7.00
C PHE A 496 -2.30 -2.09 8.33
N THR A 497 -2.09 -3.41 8.38
CA THR A 497 -1.55 -4.15 9.54
C THR A 497 -0.05 -4.42 9.40
N ALA A 498 0.53 -4.12 8.22
CA ALA A 498 1.96 -4.08 7.98
C ALA A 498 2.31 -2.79 7.22
N TRP A 499 3.27 -2.03 7.74
CA TRP A 499 3.68 -0.76 7.16
C TRP A 499 5.15 -0.45 7.40
N VAL A 500 5.91 -0.17 6.34
CA VAL A 500 7.22 0.49 6.42
C VAL A 500 7.04 1.99 6.58
N ASP A 501 7.55 2.56 7.66
CA ASP A 501 7.46 4.00 7.93
C ASP A 501 8.42 4.85 7.06
N LYS A 502 8.64 6.10 7.47
CA LYS A 502 9.50 7.04 6.73
C LYS A 502 10.97 6.84 7.02
N GLU A 503 11.28 6.29 8.19
CA GLU A 503 12.60 5.91 8.67
C GLU A 503 13.03 4.56 8.07
N GLY A 504 12.11 3.86 7.40
CA GLY A 504 12.36 2.58 6.75
C GLY A 504 12.18 1.38 7.68
N GLN A 505 11.58 1.59 8.86
CA GLN A 505 11.34 0.53 9.83
C GLN A 505 10.02 -0.18 9.54
N MET A 506 10.01 -1.49 9.76
CA MET A 506 8.83 -2.32 9.56
C MET A 506 7.94 -2.27 10.80
N ASN A 507 6.68 -1.91 10.62
CA ASN A 507 5.68 -1.80 11.67
C ASN A 507 4.58 -2.85 11.48
N PHE A 508 4.15 -3.50 12.56
CA PHE A 508 3.06 -4.48 12.55
C PHE A 508 1.95 -4.08 13.53
N TYR A 509 0.72 -3.94 13.03
CA TYR A 509 -0.42 -3.55 13.84
C TYR A 509 -1.41 -4.70 13.99
N LYS A 510 -2.14 -4.72 15.11
CA LYS A 510 -3.16 -5.74 15.36
C LYS A 510 -4.27 -5.64 14.32
N ASP A 511 -4.72 -6.78 13.81
CA ASP A 511 -5.84 -6.87 12.89
C ASP A 511 -7.18 -6.69 13.62
N VAL A 512 -7.51 -5.45 13.95
CA VAL A 512 -8.65 -5.10 14.83
C VAL A 512 -10.04 -5.47 14.28
N TYR A 513 -10.15 -5.78 12.98
CA TYR A 513 -11.38 -6.16 12.28
C TYR A 513 -11.28 -7.53 11.57
N ASP A 514 -10.28 -8.35 11.90
CA ASP A 514 -10.08 -9.70 11.36
C ASP A 514 -10.17 -9.73 9.82
N ARG A 515 -9.47 -8.81 9.16
CA ARG A 515 -9.47 -8.62 7.70
C ARG A 515 -8.30 -9.34 7.01
N ASP A 516 -7.22 -9.64 7.72
CA ASP A 516 -6.01 -10.23 7.15
C ASP A 516 -6.25 -11.69 6.74
N ASP A 517 -6.78 -12.51 7.65
CA ASP A 517 -7.06 -13.93 7.37
C ASP A 517 -8.07 -14.14 6.25
N ARG A 518 -9.07 -13.26 6.16
CA ARG A 518 -10.07 -13.29 5.07
C ARG A 518 -9.41 -13.05 3.72
N LEU A 519 -8.49 -12.09 3.63
CA LEU A 519 -7.77 -11.83 2.38
C LEU A 519 -6.74 -12.93 2.09
N ALA A 520 -6.02 -13.40 3.09
CA ALA A 520 -5.02 -14.45 2.91
C ALA A 520 -5.62 -15.73 2.31
N LYS A 521 -6.77 -16.18 2.81
CA LYS A 521 -7.49 -17.36 2.26
C LYS A 521 -7.80 -17.22 0.77
N LEU A 522 -8.20 -16.02 0.34
CA LEU A 522 -8.47 -15.71 -1.07
C LEU A 522 -7.20 -15.73 -1.92
N LEU A 523 -6.05 -15.30 -1.35
CA LEU A 523 -4.78 -15.28 -2.07
C LEU A 523 -4.17 -16.68 -2.26
N TYR A 524 -4.34 -17.55 -1.27
CA TYR A 524 -3.78 -18.91 -1.29
C TYR A 524 -4.73 -19.97 -1.85
N ASN A 525 -5.93 -19.57 -2.31
CA ASN A 525 -6.99 -20.50 -2.73
C ASN A 525 -7.25 -21.60 -1.67
N GLU A 526 -7.14 -21.26 -0.39
CA GLU A 526 -7.53 -22.15 0.70
C GLU A 526 -9.07 -22.17 0.72
N GLU A 527 -9.65 -23.05 -0.09
CA GLU A 527 -11.07 -23.36 -0.01
C GLU A 527 -11.39 -23.96 1.37
N LYS A 528 -12.59 -23.62 1.88
CA LYS A 528 -13.13 -24.10 3.15
C LYS A 528 -13.36 -25.60 3.15
#